data_AF-A0A0J6VWK5-F1
#
_entry.id   AF-A0A0J6VWK5-F1
#
_cell.length_a   1.000
_cell.length_b   1.000
_cell.length_c   1.000
_cell.angle_alpha   90.00
_cell.angle_beta   90.00
_cell.angle_gamma   90.00
#
_symmetry.space_group_name_H-M   'P 1'
#
loop_
_entity.id
_entity.type
_entity.pdbx_description
1 polymer ?
#
loop_
_entity_poly.entity_id
_entity_poly.type
_entity_poly.pdbx_seq_one_letter_code
_entity_poly.pdbx_strand_id
1 'polypeptide(L)'
;MTRTPPLAWLYQLDRSQQAALLANPHGYLPFGVVDRIAGHIAVARRDETPQQPRWQLRAAEANLLEDERLRLDDWWGALPPAAREALLATRHTAVPEQYRESVLDLVPGGIPSGTDVETSFMASGIAAAYLEMVHRTQHEG
;
A
#
# COMPACT_ATOMS: atom_id res chain seq x y z
N MET A 1 -4.42 10.86 23.70
CA MET A 1 -3.29 11.09 22.77
C MET A 1 -3.61 10.41 21.46
N THR A 2 -4.01 11.17 20.44
CA THR A 2 -4.23 10.68 19.07
C THR A 2 -2.88 10.35 18.46
N ARG A 3 -2.47 9.07 18.53
CA ARG A 3 -1.33 8.56 17.77
C ARG A 3 -1.65 8.76 16.29
N THR A 4 -0.91 9.62 15.61
CA THR A 4 -0.89 9.65 14.15
C THR A 4 -0.61 8.22 13.69
N PRO A 5 -1.43 7.63 12.80
CA PRO A 5 -1.19 6.27 12.32
C PRO A 5 0.23 6.19 11.74
N PRO A 6 0.98 5.11 12.04
CA PRO A 6 2.24 4.88 11.33
C PRO A 6 1.93 4.91 9.83
N LEU A 7 2.70 5.67 9.05
CA LEU A 7 2.51 5.88 7.61
C LEU A 7 1.35 6.81 7.17
N ALA A 8 0.86 7.72 8.02
CA ALA A 8 -0.15 8.71 7.58
C ALA A 8 0.26 9.52 6.31
N TRP A 9 1.57 9.71 6.10
CA TRP A 9 2.12 10.35 4.91
C TRP A 9 1.89 9.54 3.62
N LEU A 10 1.77 8.21 3.71
CA LEU A 10 1.57 7.32 2.56
C LEU A 10 0.26 7.64 1.84
N TYR A 11 -0.77 8.05 2.58
CA TYR A 11 -2.07 8.46 2.05
C TYR A 11 -2.05 9.75 1.23
N GLN A 12 -0.95 10.50 1.27
CA GLN A 12 -0.75 11.69 0.42
C GLN A 12 -0.23 11.34 -0.98
N LEU A 13 0.22 10.10 -1.17
CA LEU A 13 0.67 9.58 -2.45
C LEU A 13 -0.51 9.05 -3.25
N ASP A 14 -0.38 9.05 -4.58
CA ASP A 14 -1.36 8.37 -5.41
C ASP A 14 -1.23 6.85 -5.27
N ARG A 15 -2.27 6.12 -5.67
CA ARG A 15 -2.33 4.66 -5.52
C ARG A 15 -1.17 3.94 -6.20
N SER A 16 -0.76 4.42 -7.37
CA SER A 16 0.33 3.83 -8.15
C SER A 16 1.68 3.96 -7.46
N GLN A 17 1.90 5.08 -6.77
CA GLN A 17 3.08 5.35 -5.95
C GLN A 17 3.06 4.52 -4.67
N GLN A 18 1.92 4.44 -3.99
CA GLN A 18 1.76 3.57 -2.81
C GLN A 18 2.06 2.11 -3.16
N ALA A 19 1.52 1.62 -4.29
CA ALA A 19 1.76 0.26 -4.78
C ALA A 19 3.24 -0.01 -5.07
N ALA A 20 3.94 0.97 -5.67
CA ALA A 20 5.38 0.87 -5.94
C ALA A 20 6.22 0.81 -4.65
N LEU A 21 5.85 1.61 -3.64
CA LEU A 21 6.53 1.57 -2.34
C LEU A 21 6.25 0.27 -1.59
N LEU A 22 5.03 -0.24 -1.63
CA LEU A 22 4.69 -1.56 -1.08
C LEU A 22 5.47 -2.67 -1.81
N ALA A 23 5.65 -2.59 -3.13
CA ALA A 23 6.40 -3.59 -3.88
C ALA A 23 7.87 -3.67 -3.46
N ASN A 24 8.47 -2.54 -3.09
CA ASN A 24 9.88 -2.47 -2.70
C ASN A 24 10.14 -1.42 -1.61
N PRO A 25 9.83 -1.73 -0.34
CA PRO A 25 9.94 -0.77 0.77
C PRO A 25 11.35 -0.23 1.00
N HIS A 26 12.37 -1.04 0.71
CA HIS A 26 13.79 -0.71 0.85
C HIS A 26 14.43 -0.21 -0.46
N GLY A 27 13.63 -0.08 -1.51
CA GLY A 27 14.05 0.32 -2.83
C GLY A 27 14.40 1.79 -2.96
N TYR A 28 14.97 2.14 -4.11
CA TYR A 28 15.11 3.55 -4.49
C TYR A 28 13.76 4.13 -4.86
N LEU A 29 13.52 5.35 -4.42
CA LEU A 29 12.27 6.06 -4.63
C LEU A 29 12.22 6.66 -6.05
N PRO A 30 11.06 6.59 -6.73
CA PRO A 30 10.85 7.34 -7.95
C PRO A 30 10.94 8.84 -7.68
N PHE A 31 11.50 9.60 -8.62
CA PHE A 31 11.71 11.04 -8.48
C PHE A 31 10.42 11.79 -8.09
N GLY A 32 9.28 11.44 -8.69
CA GLY A 32 7.99 12.10 -8.40
C GLY A 32 7.39 11.81 -7.00
N VAL A 33 7.97 10.88 -6.24
CA VAL A 33 7.55 10.57 -4.86
C VAL A 33 8.34 11.43 -3.86
N VAL A 34 9.60 11.70 -4.15
CA VAL A 34 10.57 12.37 -3.26
C VAL A 34 10.05 13.71 -2.74
N ASP A 35 9.49 14.55 -3.61
CA ASP A 35 9.00 15.87 -3.23
C ASP A 35 7.79 15.82 -2.28
N ARG A 36 6.97 14.77 -2.39
CA ARG A 36 5.76 14.60 -1.56
C ARG A 36 6.06 14.08 -0.16
N ILE A 37 7.18 13.39 0.01
CA ILE A 37 7.53 12.71 1.27
C ILE A 37 8.93 13.09 1.77
N ALA A 38 9.42 14.28 1.43
CA ALA A 38 10.78 14.73 1.74
C ALA A 38 11.19 14.57 3.23
N GLY A 39 10.21 14.62 4.16
CA GLY A 39 10.43 14.38 5.59
C GLY A 39 10.69 12.91 5.99
N HIS A 40 10.40 11.95 5.11
CA HIS A 40 10.41 10.50 5.37
C HIS A 40 11.54 9.76 4.65
N ILE A 41 12.38 10.49 3.91
CA ILE A 41 13.43 9.91 3.06
C ILE A 41 14.83 10.17 3.62
N ALA A 42 15.77 9.37 3.15
CA ALA A 42 17.20 9.53 3.34
C ALA A 42 17.92 9.46 1.99
N VAL A 43 19.03 10.17 1.86
CA VAL A 43 19.89 10.09 0.67
C VAL A 43 20.79 8.86 0.81
N ALA A 44 20.66 7.93 -0.11
CA ALA A 44 21.58 6.80 -0.24
C ALA A 44 22.82 7.28 -1.03
N ARG A 45 23.94 7.47 -0.33
CA ARG A 45 25.22 7.76 -0.99
C ARG A 45 25.89 6.44 -1.37
N ARG A 46 26.30 6.31 -2.63
CA ARG A 46 27.22 5.26 -3.09
C ARG A 46 28.50 5.98 -3.52
N ASP A 47 29.62 5.61 -2.92
CA ASP A 47 30.86 6.40 -2.91
C ASP A 47 31.64 6.49 -4.24
N GLU A 48 31.07 6.11 -5.39
CA GLU A 48 31.91 5.84 -6.58
C GLU A 48 31.52 6.57 -7.87
N THR A 49 30.60 7.53 -7.88
CA THR A 49 30.43 8.45 -9.04
C THR A 49 29.55 9.64 -8.67
N PRO A 50 29.69 10.81 -9.32
CA PRO A 50 28.73 11.92 -9.21
C PRO A 50 27.43 11.55 -9.96
N GLN A 51 26.77 10.48 -9.52
CA GLN A 51 25.41 10.17 -9.95
C GLN A 51 24.43 11.04 -9.17
N GLN A 52 23.29 11.32 -9.79
CA GLN A 52 22.18 11.98 -9.13
C GLN A 52 21.88 11.29 -7.79
N PRO A 53 21.54 12.07 -6.74
CA PRO A 53 21.21 11.50 -5.43
C PRO A 53 20.12 10.44 -5.60
N ARG A 54 20.33 9.27 -5.02
CA ARG A 54 19.30 8.24 -4.92
C ARG A 54 18.66 8.36 -3.55
N TRP A 55 17.33 8.35 -3.51
CA TRP A 55 16.58 8.48 -2.26
C TRP A 55 15.99 7.13 -1.89
N GLN A 56 15.96 6.84 -0.59
CA GLN A 56 15.28 5.69 0.00
C GLN A 56 14.41 6.19 1.15
N LEU A 57 13.42 5.41 1.57
CA LEU A 57 12.78 5.66 2.85
C LEU A 57 13.82 5.57 3.97
N ARG A 58 13.61 6.33 5.05
CA ARG A 58 14.37 6.11 6.28
C ARG A 58 14.14 4.68 6.75
N ALA A 59 15.16 4.02 7.29
CA ALA A 59 15.08 2.60 7.66
C ALA A 59 13.86 2.27 8.55
N ALA A 60 13.52 3.12 9.52
CA ALA A 60 12.34 2.93 10.36
C ALA A 60 11.02 2.96 9.56
N GLU A 61 10.90 3.86 8.58
CA GLU A 61 9.71 3.97 7.71
C GLU A 61 9.65 2.80 6.72
N ALA A 62 10.80 2.38 6.18
CA ALA A 62 10.90 1.21 5.31
C ALA A 62 10.46 -0.07 6.03
N ASN A 63 10.91 -0.26 7.28
CA ASN A 63 10.50 -1.39 8.12
C ASN A 63 9.00 -1.35 8.42
N LEU A 64 8.44 -0.19 8.79
CA LEU A 64 7.00 -0.07 9.02
C LEU A 64 6.18 -0.41 7.76
N LEU A 65 6.65 0.00 6.59
CA LEU A 65 6.01 -0.31 5.33
C LEU A 65 6.15 -1.80 4.96
N GLU A 66 7.28 -2.42 5.29
CA GLU A 66 7.48 -3.85 5.12
C GLU A 66 6.58 -4.67 6.06
N ASP A 67 6.48 -4.30 7.34
CA ASP A 67 5.58 -4.93 8.30
C ASP A 67 4.13 -4.88 7.81
N GLU A 68 3.73 -3.72 7.28
CA GLU A 68 2.40 -3.51 6.74
C GLU A 68 2.16 -4.32 5.45
N ARG A 69 3.17 -4.41 4.57
CA ARG A 69 3.13 -5.29 3.39
C ARG A 69 2.96 -6.75 3.80
N LEU A 70 3.71 -7.23 4.79
CA LEU A 70 3.62 -8.60 5.30
C LEU A 70 2.24 -8.88 5.90
N ARG A 71 1.69 -7.93 6.68
CA ARG A 71 0.31 -8.04 7.19
C ARG A 71 -0.72 -8.19 6.07
N LEU A 72 -0.52 -7.48 4.95
CA LEU A 72 -1.39 -7.55 3.78
C LEU A 72 -1.16 -8.85 2.98
N ASP A 73 0.07 -9.35 2.90
CA ASP A 73 0.40 -10.67 2.33
C ASP A 73 -0.32 -11.79 3.11
N ASP A 74 -0.29 -11.74 4.45
CA ASP A 74 -0.97 -12.72 5.32
C ASP A 74 -2.49 -12.68 5.12
N TRP A 75 -3.07 -11.48 5.11
CA TRP A 75 -4.49 -11.29 4.80
C TRP A 75 -4.84 -11.86 3.41
N TRP A 76 -4.05 -11.52 2.38
CA TRP A 76 -4.26 -12.00 1.03
C TRP A 76 -4.15 -13.52 0.94
N GLY A 77 -3.20 -14.12 1.66
CA GLY A 77 -3.01 -15.56 1.74
C GLY A 77 -4.17 -16.30 2.43
N ALA A 78 -4.85 -15.64 3.38
CA ALA A 78 -6.00 -16.20 4.08
C ALA A 78 -7.29 -16.20 3.23
N LEU A 79 -7.35 -15.42 2.15
CA LEU A 79 -8.52 -15.35 1.28
C LEU A 79 -8.65 -16.60 0.40
N PRO A 80 -9.90 -17.12 0.21
CA PRO A 80 -10.15 -18.18 -0.77
C PRO A 80 -9.66 -17.79 -2.18
N PRO A 81 -9.19 -18.74 -3.02
CA PRO A 81 -8.79 -18.47 -4.39
C PRO A 81 -9.83 -17.67 -5.20
N ALA A 82 -11.11 -18.04 -5.11
CA ALA A 82 -12.20 -17.33 -5.78
C ALA A 82 -12.36 -15.87 -5.31
N ALA A 83 -12.04 -15.58 -4.04
CA ALA A 83 -12.07 -14.22 -3.52
C ALA A 83 -10.94 -13.36 -4.10
N ARG A 84 -9.74 -13.94 -4.19
CA ARG A 84 -8.58 -13.29 -4.81
C ARG A 84 -8.83 -12.99 -6.28
N GLU A 85 -9.34 -13.96 -7.03
CA GLU A 85 -9.72 -13.78 -8.44
C GLU A 85 -10.76 -12.67 -8.62
N ALA A 86 -11.82 -12.67 -7.80
CA ALA A 86 -12.86 -11.66 -7.87
C ALA A 86 -12.32 -10.26 -7.56
N LEU A 87 -11.45 -10.11 -6.54
CA LEU A 87 -10.85 -8.83 -6.17
C LEU A 87 -9.87 -8.28 -7.22
N LEU A 88 -9.18 -9.16 -7.94
CA LEU A 88 -8.34 -8.77 -9.09
C LEU A 88 -9.19 -8.40 -10.31
N ALA A 89 -10.24 -9.19 -10.59
CA ALA A 89 -11.13 -8.97 -11.74
C ALA A 89 -11.84 -7.62 -11.70
N THR A 90 -12.16 -7.11 -10.50
CA THR A 90 -12.76 -5.78 -10.34
C THR A 90 -11.77 -4.63 -10.49
N ARG A 91 -10.49 -4.91 -10.80
CA ARG A 91 -9.42 -3.90 -10.93
C ARG A 91 -9.40 -2.89 -9.77
N HIS A 92 -9.78 -3.35 -8.59
CA HIS A 92 -9.77 -2.55 -7.38
C HIS A 92 -10.74 -1.35 -7.42
N THR A 93 -11.72 -1.37 -8.34
CA THR A 93 -12.74 -0.29 -8.48
C THR A 93 -14.02 -0.59 -7.70
N ALA A 94 -14.29 -1.84 -7.34
CA ALA A 94 -15.42 -2.22 -6.50
C ALA A 94 -15.11 -3.51 -5.75
N VAL A 95 -15.36 -3.54 -4.44
CA VAL A 95 -15.24 -4.76 -3.63
C VAL A 95 -16.52 -5.59 -3.82
N PRO A 96 -16.44 -6.85 -4.29
CA PRO A 96 -17.60 -7.72 -4.38
C PRO A 96 -18.27 -7.87 -3.02
N GLU A 97 -19.60 -7.84 -3.00
CA GLU A 97 -20.43 -7.83 -1.78
C GLU A 97 -20.02 -8.89 -0.76
N GLN A 98 -19.88 -10.13 -1.23
CA GLN A 98 -19.49 -11.29 -0.44
C GLN A 98 -18.09 -11.24 0.19
N TYR A 99 -17.25 -10.25 -0.17
CA TYR A 99 -15.89 -10.08 0.37
C TYR A 99 -15.68 -8.72 1.04
N ARG A 100 -16.76 -7.93 1.22
CA ARG A 100 -16.69 -6.60 1.82
C ARG A 100 -16.20 -6.61 3.26
N GLU A 101 -16.69 -7.51 4.09
CA GLU A 101 -16.22 -7.66 5.48
C GLU A 101 -14.72 -7.93 5.55
N SER A 102 -14.22 -8.86 4.72
CA SER A 102 -12.80 -9.19 4.68
C SER A 102 -11.91 -8.03 4.25
N VAL A 103 -12.41 -7.08 3.45
CA VAL A 103 -11.64 -5.88 3.04
C VAL A 103 -11.76 -4.76 4.08
N LEU A 104 -12.87 -4.68 4.82
CA LEU A 104 -13.10 -3.65 5.84
C LEU A 104 -12.16 -3.77 7.04
N ASP A 105 -11.74 -4.99 7.38
CA ASP A 105 -10.73 -5.25 8.43
C ASP A 105 -9.37 -4.58 8.15
N LEU A 106 -9.14 -4.09 6.94
CA LEU A 106 -7.91 -3.39 6.54
C LEU A 106 -7.97 -1.87 6.71
N VAL A 107 -9.11 -1.29 7.11
CA VAL A 107 -9.25 0.17 7.28
C VAL A 107 -8.63 0.61 8.62
N PRO A 108 -7.61 1.49 8.63
CA PRO A 108 -7.05 2.02 9.87
C PRO A 108 -8.10 2.82 10.65
N GLY A 109 -8.33 2.44 11.90
CA GLY A 109 -9.33 3.05 12.77
C GLY A 109 -10.65 2.26 12.89
N GLY A 110 -10.75 1.12 12.20
CA GLY A 110 -11.95 0.30 12.18
C GLY A 110 -13.08 0.93 11.36
N ILE A 111 -14.14 0.16 11.17
CA ILE A 111 -15.32 0.61 10.44
C ILE A 111 -15.97 1.76 11.23
N PRO A 112 -16.12 2.98 10.64
CA PRO A 112 -16.95 4.01 11.25
C PRO A 112 -18.34 3.44 11.53
N SER A 113 -18.84 3.57 12.76
CA SER A 113 -20.17 3.07 13.13
C SER A 113 -21.22 3.65 12.15
N GLY A 114 -21.92 2.78 11.42
CA GLY A 114 -22.87 3.16 10.37
C GLY A 114 -22.35 3.07 8.93
N THR A 115 -21.17 2.48 8.71
CA THR A 115 -20.74 2.12 7.34
C THR A 115 -21.65 1.01 6.81
N ASP A 116 -22.42 1.36 5.79
CA ASP A 116 -23.30 0.42 5.12
C ASP A 116 -22.48 -0.55 4.26
N VAL A 117 -22.37 -1.80 4.73
CA VAL A 117 -21.70 -2.88 4.02
C VAL A 117 -22.53 -3.42 2.85
N GLU A 118 -23.82 -3.08 2.76
CA GLU A 118 -24.69 -3.45 1.64
C GLU A 118 -24.50 -2.53 0.42
N THR A 119 -23.93 -1.34 0.62
CA THR A 119 -23.57 -0.44 -0.49
C THR A 119 -22.18 -0.77 -1.08
N SER A 120 -22.07 -0.75 -2.41
CA SER A 120 -20.79 -0.94 -3.10
C SER A 120 -19.77 0.13 -2.70
N PHE A 121 -18.62 -0.29 -2.17
CA PHE A 121 -17.51 0.59 -1.88
C PHE A 121 -16.23 0.18 -2.62
N MET A 122 -15.38 1.17 -2.89
CA MET A 122 -14.03 0.95 -3.40
C MET A 122 -13.13 0.51 -2.25
N ALA A 123 -12.24 -0.46 -2.47
CA ALA A 123 -11.12 -0.66 -1.55
C ALA A 123 -10.43 0.71 -1.38
N SER A 124 -10.33 1.19 -0.14
CA SER A 124 -9.78 2.50 0.17
C SER A 124 -8.41 2.37 0.81
N GLY A 125 -7.56 3.37 0.58
CA GLY A 125 -6.25 3.41 1.21
C GLY A 125 -5.31 2.30 0.77
N ILE A 126 -4.58 1.75 1.74
CA ILE A 126 -3.45 0.85 1.51
C ILE A 126 -3.86 -0.51 0.91
N ALA A 127 -5.07 -0.98 1.19
CA ALA A 127 -5.59 -2.21 0.60
C ALA A 127 -5.73 -2.10 -0.93
N ALA A 128 -6.17 -0.93 -1.43
CA ALA A 128 -6.27 -0.70 -2.87
C ALA A 128 -4.90 -0.65 -3.55
N ALA A 129 -3.92 -0.02 -2.89
CA ALA A 129 -2.54 0.03 -3.35
C ALA A 129 -1.90 -1.37 -3.36
N TYR A 130 -2.19 -2.18 -2.35
CA TYR A 130 -1.73 -3.57 -2.28
C TYR A 130 -2.33 -4.43 -3.39
N LEU A 131 -3.64 -4.34 -3.63
CA LEU A 131 -4.25 -5.09 -4.72
C LEU A 131 -3.69 -4.68 -6.10
N GLU A 132 -3.42 -3.37 -6.29
CA GLU A 132 -2.74 -2.88 -7.50
C GLU A 132 -1.30 -3.41 -7.62
N MET A 133 -0.56 -3.50 -6.51
CA MET A 133 0.76 -4.12 -6.47
C MET A 133 0.68 -5.59 -6.90
N VAL A 134 -0.21 -6.38 -6.31
CA VAL A 134 -0.38 -7.81 -6.65
C VAL A 134 -0.73 -7.99 -8.12
N HIS A 135 -1.65 -7.17 -8.64
CA HIS A 135 -2.03 -7.20 -10.05
C HIS A 135 -0.83 -6.95 -10.98
N ARG A 136 0.02 -5.96 -10.67
CA ARG A 136 1.23 -5.67 -11.47
C ARG A 136 2.21 -6.84 -11.46
N THR A 137 2.50 -7.40 -10.28
CA THR A 137 3.44 -8.52 -10.14
C THR A 137 3.01 -9.76 -10.91
N GLN A 138 1.71 -10.02 -11.06
CA GLN A 138 1.19 -11.14 -11.84
C GLN A 138 1.24 -10.95 -13.37
N HIS A 139 1.34 -9.70 -13.84
CA HIS A 139 1.40 -9.38 -15.27
C HIS A 139 2.83 -9.11 -15.78
N GLU A 140 3.78 -8.87 -14.87
CA GLU A 140 5.20 -8.63 -15.19
C GLU A 140 6.10 -9.86 -14.98
N GLY A 141 5.57 -10.95 -14.42
CA GLY A 141 6.25 -12.25 -14.22
C GLY A 141 5.89 -13.28 -15.28
#